data_AF-A0A1Y3EVA3-F1
#
_entry.id   AF-A0A1Y3EVA3-F1
#
_cell.length_a   1.000
_cell.length_b   1.000
_cell.length_c   1.000
_cell.angle_alpha   90.00
_cell.angle_beta   90.00
_cell.angle_gamma   90.00
#
_symmetry.space_group_name_H-M   'P 1'
#
loop_
_entity.id
_entity.type
_entity.pdbx_description
1 polymer ?
#
loop_
_entity_poly.entity_id
_entity_poly.type
_entity_poly.pdbx_seq_one_letter_code
_entity_poly.pdbx_strand_id
1 'polypeptide(L)'
;MNIFKLIQRGYITAVHGCISTGKEANVYRASSKRGDVAVKVYRTSVMTFKDRDRYISSEFRYRRGYCRKNPRKKIKVWAEKEYRNLKRIDKVDIACPEPLAQLENVVLMKFLGEKELEFDQFIYNINDIFDFVRKPSPLLKDVKLSAMEWDYHYQEICMTLRSLFNKCKLVHADLSEYNIIFHNMQLFVIDVAQAVEHDDSYALEFLRRDCKQMNKFFSKRGVTVLTVKELFQFVTDPIVKEDEAYFKFLELLEFRQKQNSLSDKDVAKEAVDEEVFNLVHIEQKLSEVLTFEKDYELVQAGEQLDVFYPVVTGMKDDLTGAKVSENSSSDLSDEWVVVGREEAAASKKASSATESFGKGPSVSLNLRQRDESPNTKKARKKLVKFEQRQKRQVKLRKYCKKRKQTLSKLAKRK
;
A
#
# COMPACT_ATOMS: atom_id res chain seq x y z
N MET A 1 -9.61 7.61 27.85
CA MET A 1 -9.16 6.27 28.31
C MET A 1 -8.19 5.54 27.37
N ASN A 2 -8.29 5.66 26.03
CA ASN A 2 -7.44 4.86 25.12
C ASN A 2 -5.95 5.19 25.19
N ILE A 3 -5.59 6.48 25.28
CA ILE A 3 -4.20 6.92 25.48
C ILE A 3 -3.62 6.35 26.77
N PHE A 4 -4.37 6.39 27.87
CA PHE A 4 -3.93 5.82 29.15
C PHE A 4 -3.65 4.31 29.07
N LYS A 5 -4.45 3.55 28.31
CA LYS A 5 -4.18 2.12 28.06
C LYS A 5 -2.86 1.90 27.29
N LEU A 6 -2.49 2.82 26.40
CA LEU A 6 -1.21 2.75 25.68
C LEU A 6 -0.02 3.04 26.60
N ILE A 7 -0.19 3.98 27.54
CA ILE A 7 0.80 4.26 28.59
C ILE A 7 0.98 3.04 29.50
N GLN A 8 -0.11 2.47 30.00
CA GLN A 8 -0.08 1.28 30.85
C GLN A 8 0.56 0.05 30.17
N ARG A 9 0.39 -0.08 28.85
CA ARG A 9 1.02 -1.15 28.06
C ARG A 9 2.48 -0.88 27.72
N GLY A 10 3.00 0.30 28.06
CA GLY A 10 4.39 0.70 27.81
C GLY A 10 4.70 1.07 26.36
N TYR A 11 3.68 1.37 25.53
CA TYR A 11 3.90 1.88 24.17
C TYR A 11 4.39 3.33 24.17
N ILE A 12 3.89 4.13 25.11
CA ILE A 12 4.24 5.54 25.31
C ILE A 12 4.51 5.79 26.80
N THR A 13 5.38 6.72 27.11
CA THR A 13 5.72 7.13 28.49
C THR A 13 4.96 8.39 28.89
N ALA A 14 5.00 9.41 28.05
CA ALA A 14 4.33 10.69 28.26
C ALA A 14 3.75 11.21 26.94
N VAL A 15 2.64 11.95 27.03
CA VAL A 15 2.07 12.69 25.90
C VAL A 15 2.32 14.16 26.13
N HIS A 16 2.86 14.81 25.11
CA HIS A 16 3.27 16.21 25.10
C HIS A 16 2.24 17.06 24.34
N GLY A 17 2.67 18.23 23.86
CA GLY A 17 1.85 19.18 23.09
C GLY A 17 1.22 18.62 21.82
N CYS A 18 0.18 19.33 21.36
CA CYS A 18 -0.49 19.06 20.10
C CYS A 18 0.37 19.56 18.93
N ILE A 19 0.63 18.68 17.96
CA ILE A 19 1.38 19.01 16.73
C ILE A 19 0.43 19.68 15.73
N SER A 20 -0.73 19.06 15.49
CA SER A 20 -1.67 19.51 14.48
C SER A 20 -3.11 19.18 14.88
N THR A 21 -4.01 20.11 14.60
CA THR A 21 -5.45 19.92 14.78
C THR A 21 -6.13 19.88 13.41
N GLY A 22 -6.56 18.69 13.00
CA GLY A 22 -7.25 18.48 11.74
C GLY A 22 -8.78 18.45 11.91
N LYS A 23 -9.48 18.46 10.77
CA LYS A 23 -10.94 18.27 10.73
C LYS A 23 -11.34 16.88 11.28
N GLU A 24 -10.51 15.87 11.02
CA GLU A 24 -10.83 14.47 11.30
C GLU A 24 -10.11 13.88 12.51
N ALA A 25 -8.90 14.35 12.77
CA ALA A 25 -8.03 13.83 13.82
C ALA A 25 -7.15 14.94 14.38
N ASN A 26 -6.72 14.77 15.62
CA ASN A 26 -5.66 15.58 16.22
C ASN A 26 -4.40 14.72 16.34
N VAL A 27 -3.23 15.31 16.10
CA VAL A 27 -1.93 14.63 16.21
C VAL A 27 -1.16 15.23 17.37
N TYR A 28 -0.68 14.38 18.28
CA TYR A 28 0.06 14.78 19.47
C TYR A 28 1.48 14.22 19.43
N ARG A 29 2.45 14.96 19.95
CA ARG A 29 3.79 14.42 20.24
C ARG A 29 3.70 13.57 21.50
N ALA A 30 4.35 12.42 21.52
CA ALA A 30 4.50 11.62 22.73
C ALA A 30 5.91 11.02 22.76
N SER A 31 6.44 10.76 23.95
CA SER A 31 7.69 10.04 24.10
C SER A 31 7.43 8.57 24.35
N SER A 32 8.35 7.72 23.89
CA SER A 32 8.39 6.30 24.14
C SER A 32 9.79 5.89 24.59
N LYS A 33 9.95 4.65 25.06
CA LYS A 33 11.25 4.09 25.45
C LYS A 33 12.26 4.04 24.28
N ARG A 34 11.77 4.08 23.04
CA ARG A 34 12.57 3.98 21.80
C ARG A 34 12.76 5.33 21.09
N GLY A 35 12.27 6.42 21.65
CA GLY A 35 12.27 7.74 21.03
C GLY A 35 10.87 8.34 20.90
N ASP A 36 10.78 9.47 20.20
CA ASP A 36 9.52 10.21 20.04
C ASP A 36 8.59 9.58 19.00
N VAL A 37 7.31 9.64 19.30
CA VAL A 37 6.23 9.06 18.49
C VAL A 37 5.11 10.07 18.28
N ALA A 38 4.45 9.99 17.15
CA ALA A 38 3.25 10.75 16.84
C ALA A 38 2.01 9.91 17.20
N VAL A 39 1.09 10.52 17.94
CA VAL A 39 -0.18 9.89 18.36
C VAL A 39 -1.32 10.59 17.63
N LYS A 40 -1.83 9.96 16.58
CA LYS A 40 -3.00 10.44 15.82
C LYS A 40 -4.29 9.91 16.45
N VAL A 41 -5.14 10.83 16.91
CA VAL A 41 -6.39 10.54 17.60
C VAL A 41 -7.55 11.03 16.75
N TYR A 42 -8.34 10.10 16.21
CA TYR A 42 -9.52 10.44 15.42
C TYR A 42 -10.68 10.94 16.28
N ARG A 43 -11.32 12.03 15.84
CA ARG A 43 -12.47 12.66 16.53
C ARG A 43 -13.71 11.78 16.42
N THR A 44 -14.38 11.52 17.55
CA THR A 44 -15.54 10.61 17.63
C THR A 44 -16.92 11.27 17.63
N SER A 45 -17.03 12.48 18.17
CA SER A 45 -18.34 13.12 18.42
C SER A 45 -18.73 14.16 17.37
N VAL A 46 -17.76 14.88 16.79
CA VAL A 46 -18.00 15.94 15.79
C VAL A 46 -17.46 15.48 14.45
N MET A 47 -18.36 14.98 13.58
CA MET A 47 -18.02 14.57 12.22
C MET A 47 -18.43 15.69 11.25
N THR A 48 -17.49 16.56 10.91
CA THR A 48 -17.69 17.55 9.82
C THR A 48 -17.63 16.89 8.44
N PHE A 49 -16.95 15.74 8.33
CA PHE A 49 -16.78 15.00 7.07
C PHE A 49 -17.82 13.86 6.96
N LYS A 50 -18.83 14.05 6.10
CA LYS A 50 -19.96 13.10 5.95
C LYS A 50 -19.71 12.05 4.84
N ASP A 51 -18.93 12.36 3.82
CA ASP A 51 -18.70 11.49 2.63
C ASP A 51 -17.59 10.44 2.79
N ARG A 52 -17.45 9.88 3.99
CA ARG A 52 -16.49 8.81 4.28
C ARG A 52 -16.80 7.49 3.58
N ASP A 53 -18.06 7.28 3.24
CA ASP A 53 -18.52 5.99 2.73
C ASP A 53 -17.98 5.70 1.33
N ARG A 54 -17.66 6.72 0.51
CA ARG A 54 -17.05 6.54 -0.82
C ARG A 54 -15.68 5.85 -0.76
N TYR A 55 -14.90 6.09 0.29
CA TYR A 55 -13.56 5.53 0.46
C TYR A 55 -13.54 4.14 1.10
N ILE A 56 -14.70 3.55 1.41
CA ILE A 56 -14.82 2.28 2.15
C ILE A 56 -15.82 1.31 1.50
N SER A 57 -16.85 1.83 0.82
CA SER A 57 -18.00 1.04 0.35
C SER A 57 -17.63 -0.10 -0.60
N SER A 58 -16.70 0.16 -1.51
CA SER A 58 -16.23 -0.76 -2.56
C SER A 58 -15.16 -1.74 -2.04
N GLU A 59 -14.49 -1.41 -0.94
CA GLU A 59 -13.40 -2.20 -0.39
C GLU A 59 -13.88 -3.56 0.15
N PHE A 60 -13.28 -4.64 -0.34
CA PHE A 60 -13.69 -6.01 -0.03
C PHE A 60 -13.71 -6.29 1.49
N ARG A 61 -12.74 -5.73 2.21
CA ARG A 61 -12.54 -5.94 3.66
C ARG A 61 -13.68 -5.41 4.52
N TYR A 62 -14.36 -4.35 4.07
CA TYR A 62 -15.39 -3.67 4.85
C TYR A 62 -16.81 -3.86 4.29
N ARG A 63 -16.94 -4.57 3.16
CA ARG A 63 -18.22 -4.96 2.55
C ARG A 63 -19.14 -5.69 3.53
N ARG A 64 -18.59 -6.49 4.46
CA ARG A 64 -19.33 -7.24 5.48
C ARG A 64 -18.95 -6.73 6.88
N GLY A 65 -19.92 -6.20 7.62
CA GLY A 65 -19.75 -5.82 9.04
C GLY A 65 -19.35 -4.35 9.31
N TYR A 66 -19.20 -3.51 8.28
CA TYR A 66 -19.04 -2.07 8.47
C TYR A 66 -20.33 -1.43 9.00
N CYS A 67 -20.26 -0.87 10.21
CA CYS A 67 -21.40 -0.27 10.85
C CYS A 67 -21.54 1.20 10.43
N ARG A 68 -22.27 1.45 9.32
CA ARG A 68 -22.51 2.80 8.77
C ARG A 68 -23.12 3.78 9.79
N LYS A 69 -24.03 3.27 10.64
CA LYS A 69 -24.80 4.09 11.60
C LYS A 69 -24.02 4.51 12.85
N ASN A 70 -23.06 3.72 13.32
CA ASN A 70 -22.37 4.00 14.58
C ASN A 70 -21.03 4.70 14.33
N PRO A 71 -20.90 6.01 14.65
CA PRO A 71 -19.70 6.78 14.34
C PRO A 71 -18.44 6.23 15.02
N ARG A 72 -18.54 5.75 16.27
CA ARG A 72 -17.40 5.17 17.01
C ARG A 72 -16.87 3.91 16.34
N LYS A 73 -17.76 3.04 15.85
CA LYS A 73 -17.36 1.82 15.12
C LYS A 73 -16.74 2.16 13.77
N LYS A 74 -17.32 3.14 13.05
CA LYS A 74 -16.79 3.65 11.79
C LYS A 74 -15.38 4.20 11.95
N ILE A 75 -15.15 5.03 12.96
CA ILE A 75 -13.83 5.66 13.19
C ILE A 75 -12.78 4.63 13.60
N LYS A 76 -13.16 3.62 14.37
CA LYS A 76 -12.25 2.50 14.67
C LYS A 76 -11.78 1.82 13.39
N VAL A 77 -12.69 1.59 12.44
CA VAL A 77 -12.35 1.01 11.13
C VAL A 77 -11.42 1.94 10.33
N TRP A 78 -11.65 3.25 10.38
CA TRP A 78 -10.77 4.24 9.74
C TRP A 78 -9.34 4.21 10.30
N ALA A 79 -9.19 4.24 11.63
CA ALA A 79 -7.87 4.14 12.27
C ALA A 79 -7.17 2.80 11.96
N GLU A 80 -7.94 1.71 11.91
CA GLU A 80 -7.43 0.39 11.52
C GLU A 80 -6.99 0.37 10.05
N LYS A 81 -7.75 1.03 9.16
CA LYS A 81 -7.42 1.19 7.74
C LYS A 81 -6.11 1.96 7.57
N GLU A 82 -5.99 3.13 8.19
CA GLU A 82 -4.76 3.94 8.13
C GLU A 82 -3.53 3.15 8.59
N TYR A 83 -3.60 2.50 9.76
CA TYR A 83 -2.50 1.70 10.28
C TYR A 83 -2.07 0.57 9.33
N ARG A 84 -3.04 -0.12 8.69
CA ARG A 84 -2.75 -1.17 7.71
C ARG A 84 -2.16 -0.62 6.43
N ASN A 85 -2.64 0.53 5.96
CA ASN A 85 -2.13 1.17 4.75
C ASN A 85 -0.68 1.65 4.99
N LEU A 86 -0.40 2.31 6.11
CA LEU A 86 0.98 2.63 6.51
C LEU A 86 1.84 1.37 6.56
N LYS A 87 1.35 0.26 7.12
CA LYS A 87 2.10 -1.01 7.13
C LYS A 87 2.33 -1.64 5.76
N ARG A 88 1.52 -1.31 4.76
CA ARG A 88 1.74 -1.74 3.37
C ARG A 88 2.80 -0.87 2.72
N ILE A 89 2.74 0.43 2.97
CA ILE A 89 3.68 1.42 2.43
C ILE A 89 5.06 1.18 3.03
N ASP A 90 5.18 1.04 4.35
CA ASP A 90 6.43 0.77 5.08
C ASP A 90 7.16 -0.52 4.66
N LYS A 91 6.45 -1.46 4.01
CA LYS A 91 7.06 -2.68 3.45
C LYS A 91 7.68 -2.48 2.07
N VAL A 92 7.28 -1.41 1.40
CA VAL A 92 7.83 -0.97 0.13
C VAL A 92 8.77 0.19 0.47
N ASP A 93 9.86 0.39 -0.25
CA ASP A 93 10.83 1.47 0.05
C ASP A 93 10.28 2.89 -0.25
N ILE A 94 9.08 3.19 0.22
CA ILE A 94 8.43 4.50 0.17
C ILE A 94 8.53 5.12 1.57
N ALA A 95 9.04 6.34 1.62
CA ALA A 95 9.14 7.09 2.86
C ALA A 95 7.75 7.40 3.44
N CYS A 96 7.46 6.82 4.60
CA CYS A 96 6.27 7.11 5.40
C CYS A 96 6.59 6.99 6.90
N PRO A 97 5.76 7.56 7.79
CA PRO A 97 5.94 7.37 9.23
C PRO A 97 5.75 5.89 9.62
N GLU A 98 6.80 5.28 10.17
CA GLU A 98 6.78 3.86 10.60
C GLU A 98 5.59 3.60 11.56
N PRO A 99 4.66 2.70 11.21
CA PRO A 99 3.45 2.44 12.00
C PRO A 99 3.74 1.49 13.18
N LEU A 100 3.68 2.02 14.40
CA LEU A 100 4.03 1.28 15.61
C LEU A 100 2.86 0.45 16.15
N ALA A 101 1.72 1.09 16.41
CA ALA A 101 0.56 0.43 17.01
C ALA A 101 -0.76 1.11 16.66
N GLN A 102 -1.87 0.38 16.79
CA GLN A 102 -3.22 0.92 16.67
C GLN A 102 -4.08 0.42 17.84
N LEU A 103 -4.82 1.34 18.46
CA LEU A 103 -5.78 1.04 19.52
C LEU A 103 -7.07 1.84 19.33
N GLU A 104 -8.13 1.14 18.92
CA GLU A 104 -9.43 1.74 18.65
C GLU A 104 -9.36 2.89 17.62
N ASN A 105 -9.54 4.13 18.05
CA ASN A 105 -9.49 5.34 17.22
C ASN A 105 -8.13 6.06 17.28
N VAL A 106 -7.09 5.41 17.82
CA VAL A 106 -5.76 5.98 18.00
C VAL A 106 -4.75 5.18 17.17
N VAL A 107 -3.94 5.90 16.39
CA VAL A 107 -2.83 5.35 15.60
C VAL A 107 -1.52 5.95 16.12
N LEU A 108 -0.54 5.08 16.36
CA LEU A 108 0.80 5.44 16.82
C LEU A 108 1.77 5.17 15.69
N MET A 109 2.55 6.18 15.34
CA MET A 109 3.55 6.12 14.29
C MET A 109 4.82 6.87 14.71
N LYS A 110 5.92 6.67 14.01
CA LYS A 110 7.18 7.38 14.26
C LYS A 110 6.98 8.89 14.08
N PHE A 111 7.54 9.68 15.01
CA PHE A 111 7.54 11.13 14.88
C PHE A 111 8.63 11.56 13.90
N LEU A 112 8.26 12.42 12.95
CA LEU A 112 9.19 13.06 12.01
C LEU A 112 9.46 14.47 12.51
N GLY A 113 10.69 14.74 12.89
CA GLY A 113 11.09 16.02 13.45
C GLY A 113 12.57 16.07 13.78
N GLU A 114 13.11 17.28 13.73
CA GLU A 114 14.51 17.54 13.97
C GLU A 114 14.73 17.97 15.42
N LYS A 115 15.96 17.78 15.89
CA LYS A 115 16.37 18.32 17.19
C LYS A 115 16.71 19.79 16.94
N GLU A 116 15.85 20.69 17.39
CA GLU A 116 16.19 22.10 17.45
C GLU A 116 16.80 22.36 18.83
N LEU A 117 18.00 22.95 18.85
CA LEU A 117 18.54 23.57 20.06
C LEU A 117 17.89 24.95 20.12
N GLU A 118 16.76 25.06 20.80
CA GLU A 118 16.22 26.39 21.14
C GLU A 118 17.15 27.01 22.18
N PHE A 119 18.09 27.85 21.72
CA PHE A 119 18.71 28.87 22.58
C PHE A 119 17.73 30.03 22.73
N ASP A 120 16.57 29.77 23.32
CA ASP A 120 15.69 30.86 23.67
C ASP A 120 16.31 31.56 24.90
N GLN A 121 16.69 32.83 24.74
CA GLN A 121 17.34 33.67 25.77
C GLN A 121 16.46 33.95 27.00
N PHE A 122 15.30 33.29 27.09
CA PHE A 122 14.25 33.54 28.08
C PHE A 122 13.87 32.31 28.91
N ILE A 123 14.75 31.32 29.06
CA ILE A 123 14.53 30.21 30.01
C ILE A 123 15.14 30.57 31.38
N TYR A 124 14.34 31.18 32.25
CA TYR A 124 14.72 31.53 33.64
C TYR A 124 14.65 30.36 34.63
N ASN A 125 14.35 29.13 34.18
CA ASN A 125 14.22 27.96 35.05
C ASN A 125 15.02 26.76 34.51
N ILE A 126 16.07 26.38 35.23
CA ILE A 126 17.00 25.30 34.85
C ILE A 126 16.31 23.93 34.79
N ASN A 127 15.17 23.76 35.46
CA ASN A 127 14.41 22.50 35.46
C ASN A 127 13.52 22.30 34.21
N ASP A 128 13.22 23.35 33.45
CA ASP A 128 12.44 23.27 32.20
C ASP A 128 13.32 23.10 30.94
N ILE A 129 14.65 23.21 31.09
CA ILE A 129 15.66 23.08 30.01
C ILE A 129 15.71 21.64 29.44
N PHE A 130 15.17 20.65 30.14
CA PHE A 130 15.28 19.23 29.76
C PHE A 130 14.18 18.72 28.82
N ASP A 131 13.15 19.51 28.51
CA ASP A 131 12.23 19.15 27.43
C ASP A 131 12.82 19.67 26.12
N PHE A 132 13.76 18.92 25.55
CA PHE A 132 14.25 19.17 24.19
C PHE A 132 13.02 19.28 23.26
N VAL A 133 12.69 20.51 22.89
CA VAL A 133 11.56 20.81 22.01
C VAL A 133 11.96 20.32 20.63
N ARG A 134 11.52 19.10 20.29
CA ARG A 134 11.65 18.62 18.92
C ARG A 134 10.52 19.21 18.11
N LYS A 135 10.88 20.04 17.14
CA LYS A 135 9.94 20.63 16.21
C LYS A 135 9.53 19.60 15.15
N PRO A 136 8.23 19.49 14.83
CA PRO A 136 7.78 18.64 13.73
C PRO A 136 8.37 19.12 12.42
N SER A 137 8.72 18.19 11.55
CA SER A 137 9.17 18.50 10.19
C SER A 137 8.09 19.25 9.40
N PRO A 138 8.48 20.23 8.54
CA PRO A 138 7.53 21.04 7.81
C PRO A 138 6.74 20.24 6.76
N LEU A 139 5.54 20.72 6.44
CA LEU A 139 4.77 20.23 5.30
C LEU A 139 5.39 20.75 4.00
N LEU A 140 5.29 19.99 2.91
CA LEU A 140 5.87 20.35 1.60
C LEU A 140 5.44 21.75 1.12
N LYS A 141 4.20 22.15 1.44
CA LYS A 141 3.67 23.49 1.13
C LYS A 141 4.52 24.64 1.71
N ASP A 142 5.12 24.43 2.88
CA ASP A 142 5.81 25.44 3.69
C ASP A 142 7.33 25.45 3.44
N VAL A 143 7.83 24.50 2.65
CA VAL A 143 9.26 24.37 2.33
C VAL A 143 9.65 25.36 1.24
N LYS A 144 10.86 25.93 1.38
CA LYS A 144 11.52 26.71 0.35
C LYS A 144 12.70 25.90 -0.17
N LEU A 145 12.67 25.62 -1.47
CA LEU A 145 13.70 24.86 -2.18
C LEU A 145 14.16 25.66 -3.41
N SER A 146 15.35 25.35 -3.88
CA SER A 146 15.89 25.79 -5.17
C SER A 146 15.18 25.09 -6.34
N ALA A 147 15.37 25.62 -7.56
CA ALA A 147 14.75 25.03 -8.75
C ALA A 147 15.18 23.57 -8.99
N MET A 148 16.48 23.27 -8.82
CA MET A 148 17.01 21.91 -8.98
C MET A 148 16.42 20.93 -7.94
N GLU A 149 16.23 21.39 -6.71
CA GLU A 149 15.61 20.57 -5.66
C GLU A 149 14.12 20.32 -5.96
N TRP A 150 13.40 21.32 -6.46
CA TRP A 150 12.01 21.12 -6.88
C TRP A 150 11.89 20.11 -8.02
N ASP A 151 12.77 20.18 -9.01
CA ASP A 151 12.82 19.22 -10.10
C ASP A 151 13.07 17.81 -9.56
N TYR A 152 14.07 17.63 -8.69
CA TYR A 152 14.38 16.36 -8.05
C TYR A 152 13.18 15.79 -7.28
N HIS A 153 12.52 16.60 -6.46
CA HIS A 153 11.37 16.18 -5.66
C HIS A 153 10.11 15.91 -6.51
N TYR A 154 10.00 16.50 -7.70
CA TYR A 154 8.97 16.12 -8.66
C TYR A 154 9.19 14.69 -9.19
N GLN A 155 10.45 14.32 -9.47
CA GLN A 155 10.77 12.94 -9.85
C GLN A 155 10.47 11.97 -8.70
N GLU A 156 10.87 12.32 -7.47
CA GLU A 156 10.63 11.51 -6.28
C GLU A 156 9.14 11.24 -6.06
N ILE A 157 8.28 12.27 -6.17
CA ILE A 157 6.84 12.07 -5.96
C ILE A 157 6.18 11.26 -7.08
N CYS A 158 6.63 11.40 -8.34
CA CYS A 158 6.12 10.62 -9.46
C CYS A 158 6.48 9.12 -9.30
N MET A 159 7.72 8.84 -8.88
CA MET A 159 8.15 7.48 -8.55
C MET A 159 7.43 6.92 -7.32
N THR A 160 7.11 7.77 -6.35
CA THR A 160 6.31 7.40 -5.18
C THR A 160 4.87 7.02 -5.58
N LEU A 161 4.21 7.82 -6.42
CA LEU A 161 2.88 7.51 -6.98
C LEU A 161 2.89 6.17 -7.73
N ARG A 162 3.91 5.95 -8.57
CA ARG A 162 4.10 4.68 -9.29
C ARG A 162 4.25 3.51 -8.33
N SER A 163 5.07 3.65 -7.28
CA SER A 163 5.31 2.60 -6.29
C SER A 163 4.07 2.33 -5.43
N LEU A 164 3.30 3.37 -5.07
CA LEU A 164 2.01 3.22 -4.39
C LEU A 164 1.05 2.37 -5.23
N PHE A 165 0.92 2.67 -6.52
CA PHE A 165 0.01 1.95 -7.40
C PHE A 165 0.49 0.53 -7.69
N ASN A 166 1.73 0.35 -8.15
CA ASN A 166 2.21 -0.93 -8.66
C ASN A 166 2.69 -1.90 -7.59
N LYS A 167 3.39 -1.41 -6.55
CA LYS A 167 3.94 -2.26 -5.48
C LYS A 167 2.98 -2.34 -4.29
N CYS A 168 2.53 -1.21 -3.78
CA CYS A 168 1.63 -1.19 -2.63
C CYS A 168 0.21 -1.61 -3.00
N LYS A 169 -0.19 -1.57 -4.29
CA LYS A 169 -1.57 -1.81 -4.76
C LYS A 169 -2.57 -0.87 -4.09
N LEU A 170 -2.18 0.40 -3.96
CA LEU A 170 -2.92 1.47 -3.30
C LEU A 170 -2.93 2.75 -4.15
N VAL A 171 -4.04 3.48 -4.09
CA VAL A 171 -4.14 4.87 -4.54
C VAL A 171 -4.35 5.73 -3.30
N HIS A 172 -3.60 6.83 -3.16
CA HIS A 172 -3.68 7.68 -1.97
C HIS A 172 -5.05 8.33 -1.81
N ALA A 173 -5.64 8.75 -2.94
CA ALA A 173 -6.97 9.32 -3.05
C ALA A 173 -7.18 10.66 -2.35
N ASP A 174 -6.13 11.32 -1.86
CA ASP A 174 -6.18 12.66 -1.28
C ASP A 174 -4.76 13.25 -1.24
N LEU A 175 -3.93 12.93 -2.24
CA LEU A 175 -2.53 13.34 -2.22
C LEU A 175 -2.40 14.81 -2.61
N SER A 176 -1.88 15.62 -1.69
CA SER A 176 -1.65 17.05 -1.87
C SER A 176 -0.39 17.47 -1.10
N GLU A 177 0.08 18.69 -1.32
CA GLU A 177 1.21 19.31 -0.61
C GLU A 177 0.98 19.42 0.92
N TYR A 178 -0.26 19.25 1.38
CA TYR A 178 -0.65 19.23 2.78
C TYR A 178 -0.49 17.84 3.42
N ASN A 179 -0.39 16.78 2.61
CA ASN A 179 -0.28 15.39 3.04
C ASN A 179 1.11 14.80 2.76
N ILE A 180 2.11 15.67 2.55
CA ILE A 180 3.51 15.31 2.38
C ILE A 180 4.33 16.11 3.40
N ILE A 181 5.11 15.40 4.21
CA ILE A 181 6.09 15.99 5.12
C ILE A 181 7.45 15.96 4.43
N PHE A 182 8.18 17.07 4.50
CA PHE A 182 9.55 17.13 4.03
C PHE A 182 10.51 16.96 5.21
N HIS A 183 11.35 15.92 5.17
CA HIS A 183 12.30 15.65 6.25
C HIS A 183 13.59 15.05 5.70
N ASN A 184 14.75 15.62 6.08
CA ASN A 184 16.07 15.17 5.65
C ASN A 184 16.20 14.96 4.12
N MET A 185 15.75 15.93 3.32
CA MET A 185 15.77 15.87 1.85
C MET A 185 14.97 14.70 1.24
N GLN A 186 13.92 14.23 1.93
CA GLN A 186 13.02 13.19 1.44
C GLN A 186 11.55 13.56 1.67
N LEU A 187 10.67 13.05 0.81
CA LEU A 187 9.22 13.25 0.88
C LEU A 187 8.53 12.10 1.61
N PHE A 188 7.99 12.38 2.80
CA PHE A 188 7.23 11.42 3.59
C PHE A 188 5.73 11.55 3.33
N VAL A 189 5.12 10.50 2.80
CA VAL A 189 3.67 10.44 2.56
C VAL A 189 2.93 10.16 3.87
N ILE A 190 1.91 10.98 4.16
CA ILE A 190 1.09 10.87 5.37
C ILE A 190 -0.41 10.89 5.06
N ASP A 191 -1.23 10.58 6.07
CA ASP A 191 -2.70 10.61 6.00
C ASP A 191 -3.33 9.65 4.98
N VAL A 192 -2.89 8.39 5.00
CA VAL A 192 -3.37 7.32 4.12
C VAL A 192 -4.65 6.64 4.61
N ALA A 193 -5.48 7.37 5.36
CA ALA A 193 -6.77 6.88 5.85
C ALA A 193 -7.81 6.76 4.73
N GLN A 194 -7.75 7.69 3.78
CA GLN A 194 -8.64 7.72 2.61
C GLN A 194 -8.16 6.81 1.48
N ALA A 195 -6.89 6.39 1.49
CA ALA A 195 -6.30 5.55 0.45
C ALA A 195 -7.12 4.29 0.16
N VAL A 196 -7.32 4.00 -1.12
CA VAL A 196 -8.14 2.88 -1.61
C VAL A 196 -7.25 1.83 -2.29
N GLU A 197 -7.77 0.62 -2.45
CA GLU A 197 -7.09 -0.43 -3.24
C GLU A 197 -7.18 -0.10 -4.73
N HIS A 198 -6.20 -0.54 -5.52
CA HIS A 198 -6.19 -0.31 -6.97
C HIS A 198 -7.41 -0.91 -7.71
N ASP A 199 -8.04 -1.95 -7.15
CA ASP A 199 -9.24 -2.61 -7.70
C ASP A 199 -10.56 -1.95 -7.26
N ASP A 200 -10.50 -0.80 -6.60
CA ASP A 200 -11.68 -0.06 -6.15
C ASP A 200 -12.35 0.65 -7.33
N SER A 201 -13.68 0.64 -7.42
CA SER A 201 -14.43 1.27 -8.53
C SER A 201 -14.06 2.74 -8.79
N TYR A 202 -13.60 3.47 -7.76
CA TYR A 202 -13.18 4.86 -7.88
C TYR A 202 -11.66 5.06 -7.92
N ALA A 203 -10.85 3.99 -7.90
CA ALA A 203 -9.39 4.07 -7.80
C ALA A 203 -8.75 4.95 -8.89
N LEU A 204 -9.13 4.75 -10.15
CA LEU A 204 -8.56 5.51 -11.27
C LEU A 204 -9.01 6.98 -11.29
N GLU A 205 -10.23 7.28 -10.82
CA GLU A 205 -10.70 8.67 -10.65
C GLU A 205 -9.87 9.37 -9.57
N PHE A 206 -9.64 8.70 -8.44
CA PHE A 206 -8.80 9.21 -7.36
C PHE A 206 -7.35 9.39 -7.79
N LEU A 207 -6.80 8.45 -8.58
CA LEU A 207 -5.44 8.55 -9.08
C LEU A 207 -5.28 9.77 -10.02
N ARG A 208 -6.23 9.99 -10.94
CA ARG A 208 -6.24 11.18 -11.80
C ARG A 208 -6.25 12.47 -10.98
N ARG A 209 -7.05 12.51 -9.91
CA ARG A 209 -7.09 13.65 -8.99
C ARG A 209 -5.74 13.88 -8.29
N ASP A 210 -5.11 12.82 -7.79
CA ASP A 210 -3.80 12.89 -7.13
C ASP A 210 -2.74 13.42 -8.11
N CYS A 211 -2.68 12.88 -9.34
CA CYS A 211 -1.77 13.35 -10.41
C CYS A 211 -1.99 14.85 -10.72
N LYS A 212 -3.24 15.28 -10.88
CA LYS A 212 -3.59 16.67 -11.15
C LYS A 212 -3.18 17.61 -10.01
N GLN A 213 -3.36 17.21 -8.76
CA GLN A 213 -2.97 18.01 -7.60
C GLN A 213 -1.45 18.17 -7.51
N MET A 214 -0.69 17.09 -7.73
CA MET A 214 0.77 17.14 -7.77
C MET A 214 1.29 18.01 -8.91
N ASN A 215 0.84 17.79 -10.14
CA ASN A 215 1.26 18.61 -11.28
C ASN A 215 0.94 20.09 -11.05
N LYS A 216 -0.25 20.41 -10.52
CA LYS A 216 -0.62 21.79 -10.19
C LYS A 216 0.29 22.42 -9.13
N PHE A 217 0.72 21.66 -8.13
CA PHE A 217 1.61 22.16 -7.09
C PHE A 217 3.02 22.44 -7.63
N PHE A 218 3.61 21.48 -8.34
CA PHE A 218 4.98 21.62 -8.87
C PHE A 218 5.08 22.61 -10.03
N SER A 219 4.07 22.67 -10.91
CA SER A 219 3.99 23.69 -11.97
C SER A 219 4.01 25.11 -11.40
N LYS A 220 3.30 25.37 -10.29
CA LYS A 220 3.34 26.67 -9.59
C LYS A 220 4.71 27.03 -9.01
N ARG A 221 5.60 26.05 -8.83
CA ARG A 221 6.98 26.24 -8.35
C ARG A 221 7.99 26.37 -9.49
N GLY A 222 7.54 26.37 -10.75
CA GLY A 222 8.38 26.53 -11.93
C GLY A 222 8.99 25.24 -12.46
N VAL A 223 8.54 24.07 -11.98
CA VAL A 223 8.98 22.77 -12.49
C VAL A 223 8.28 22.45 -13.80
N THR A 224 9.03 21.89 -14.75
CA THR A 224 8.43 21.30 -15.96
C THR A 224 7.77 19.98 -15.59
N VAL A 225 6.45 19.96 -15.59
CA VAL A 225 5.64 18.80 -15.22
C VAL A 225 5.15 18.05 -16.46
N LEU A 226 4.90 16.74 -16.30
CA LEU A 226 4.17 15.95 -17.29
C LEU A 226 2.70 16.40 -17.34
N THR A 227 2.00 16.08 -18.43
CA THR A 227 0.53 16.19 -18.45
C THR A 227 -0.10 15.19 -17.49
N VAL A 228 -1.35 15.44 -17.11
CA VAL A 228 -2.08 14.51 -16.23
C VAL A 228 -2.22 13.14 -16.90
N LYS A 229 -2.44 13.10 -18.22
CA LYS A 229 -2.55 11.86 -19.01
C LYS A 229 -1.23 11.08 -19.02
N GLU A 230 -0.11 11.72 -19.31
CA GLU A 230 1.21 11.08 -19.31
C GLU A 230 1.59 10.53 -17.94
N LEU A 231 1.41 11.34 -16.87
CA LEU A 231 1.70 10.91 -15.51
C LEU A 231 0.80 9.74 -15.09
N PHE A 232 -0.50 9.80 -15.43
CA PHE A 232 -1.42 8.71 -15.15
C PHE A 232 -1.01 7.43 -15.86
N GLN A 233 -0.74 7.49 -17.17
CA GLN A 233 -0.28 6.34 -17.96
C GLN A 233 1.02 5.77 -17.38
N PHE A 234 1.99 6.64 -17.09
CA PHE A 234 3.25 6.26 -16.45
C PHE A 234 3.02 5.55 -15.11
N VAL A 235 2.09 6.00 -14.27
CA VAL A 235 1.81 5.34 -12.98
C VAL A 235 1.12 3.99 -13.18
N THR A 236 0.18 3.89 -14.11
CA THR A 236 -0.60 2.66 -14.35
C THR A 236 0.12 1.58 -15.14
N ASP A 237 1.16 1.95 -15.89
CA ASP A 237 1.87 1.03 -16.78
C ASP A 237 2.54 -0.10 -15.97
N PRO A 238 2.24 -1.38 -16.25
CA PRO A 238 2.74 -2.54 -15.50
C PRO A 238 4.22 -2.89 -15.79
N ILE A 239 5.09 -1.91 -16.05
CA ILE A 239 6.55 -2.12 -16.17
C ILE A 239 7.10 -2.70 -14.86
N VAL A 240 7.77 -3.84 -14.97
CA VAL A 240 8.16 -4.67 -13.82
C VAL A 240 9.42 -4.14 -13.13
N LYS A 241 10.37 -3.56 -13.88
CA LYS A 241 11.65 -3.07 -13.33
C LYS A 241 11.63 -1.58 -13.03
N GLU A 242 12.19 -1.23 -11.88
CA GLU A 242 12.26 0.15 -11.37
C GLU A 242 13.22 1.01 -12.17
N ASP A 243 14.38 0.46 -12.53
CA ASP A 243 15.39 1.17 -13.34
C ASP A 243 14.80 1.55 -14.69
N GLU A 244 14.16 0.59 -15.37
CA GLU A 244 13.47 0.81 -16.65
C GLU A 244 12.35 1.87 -16.52
N ALA A 245 11.61 1.85 -15.41
CA ALA A 245 10.59 2.87 -15.14
C ALA A 245 11.20 4.27 -14.94
N TYR A 246 12.31 4.38 -14.22
CA TYR A 246 12.99 5.65 -14.01
C TYR A 246 13.55 6.20 -15.32
N PHE A 247 14.19 5.37 -16.16
CA PHE A 247 14.66 5.79 -17.47
C PHE A 247 13.52 6.25 -18.39
N LYS A 248 12.41 5.50 -18.44
CA LYS A 248 11.22 5.92 -19.20
C LYS A 248 10.65 7.24 -18.70
N PHE A 249 10.65 7.46 -17.38
CA PHE A 249 10.21 8.73 -16.81
C PHE A 249 11.11 9.90 -17.21
N LEU A 250 12.43 9.71 -17.19
CA LEU A 250 13.38 10.73 -17.65
C LEU A 250 13.21 11.04 -19.14
N GLU A 251 13.00 10.02 -19.97
CA GLU A 251 12.74 10.21 -21.41
C GLU A 251 11.48 11.05 -21.65
N LEU A 252 10.40 10.79 -20.90
CA LEU A 252 9.17 11.59 -20.97
C LEU A 252 9.40 13.05 -20.55
N LEU A 253 10.20 13.28 -19.50
CA LEU A 253 10.55 14.63 -19.07
C LEU A 253 11.39 15.37 -20.10
N GLU A 254 12.40 14.72 -20.68
CA GLU A 254 13.22 15.32 -21.75
C GLU A 254 12.39 15.68 -22.97
N PHE A 255 11.45 14.80 -23.37
CA PHE A 255 10.54 15.08 -24.47
C PHE A 255 9.70 16.33 -24.19
N ARG A 256 9.17 16.46 -22.96
CA ARG A 256 8.41 17.63 -22.53
C ARG A 256 9.24 18.91 -22.49
N GLN A 257 10.48 18.84 -22.00
CA GLN A 257 11.39 19.99 -22.01
C GLN A 257 11.70 20.46 -23.43
N LYS A 258 11.87 19.55 -24.39
CA LYS A 258 12.04 19.88 -25.82
C LYS A 258 10.79 20.50 -26.43
N GLN A 259 9.61 20.08 -25.97
CA GLN A 259 8.31 20.60 -26.44
C GLN A 259 7.88 21.91 -25.77
N ASN A 260 8.51 22.41 -24.71
CA ASN A 260 8.16 23.69 -24.09
C ASN A 260 8.30 24.95 -24.99
N SER A 261 8.68 24.78 -26.27
CA SER A 261 8.63 25.81 -27.32
C SER A 261 7.36 25.73 -28.20
N LEU A 262 6.27 25.15 -27.70
CA LEU A 262 5.01 24.97 -28.43
C LEU A 262 4.25 26.28 -28.66
N SER A 263 3.47 26.31 -29.74
CA SER A 263 2.61 27.44 -30.10
C SER A 263 1.39 27.54 -29.19
N ASP A 264 0.82 28.73 -29.00
CA ASP A 264 -0.39 28.95 -28.18
C ASP A 264 -1.58 28.05 -28.57
N LYS A 265 -1.62 27.59 -29.83
CA LYS A 265 -2.68 26.69 -30.33
C LYS A 265 -2.56 25.28 -29.79
N ASP A 266 -1.35 24.81 -29.51
CA ASP A 266 -1.11 23.45 -29.06
C ASP A 266 -1.41 23.32 -27.56
N VAL A 267 -1.09 24.36 -26.78
CA VAL A 267 -1.47 24.46 -25.36
C VAL A 267 -2.99 24.43 -25.18
N ALA A 268 -3.73 25.12 -26.05
CA ALA A 268 -5.19 25.12 -26.01
C ALA A 268 -5.78 23.74 -26.32
N LYS A 269 -5.18 22.99 -27.25
CA LYS A 269 -5.59 21.61 -27.56
C LYS A 269 -5.30 20.67 -26.39
N GLU A 270 -4.10 20.71 -25.82
CA GLU A 270 -3.74 19.88 -24.68
C GLU A 270 -4.68 20.11 -23.48
N ALA A 271 -5.05 21.37 -23.22
CA ALA A 271 -6.00 21.70 -22.15
C ALA A 271 -7.38 21.06 -22.38
N VAL A 272 -7.86 21.08 -23.63
CA VAL A 272 -9.13 20.42 -24.01
C VAL A 272 -9.01 18.91 -23.83
N ASP A 273 -7.93 18.30 -24.30
CA ASP A 273 -7.69 16.86 -24.19
C ASP A 273 -7.59 16.41 -22.72
N GLU A 274 -6.99 17.23 -21.85
CA GLU A 274 -6.95 16.97 -20.40
C GLU A 274 -8.34 17.06 -19.75
N GLU A 275 -9.18 18.02 -20.17
CA GLU A 275 -10.56 18.11 -19.68
C GLU A 275 -11.40 16.92 -20.13
N VAL A 276 -11.27 16.51 -21.40
CA VAL A 276 -11.90 15.29 -21.92
C VAL A 276 -11.44 14.09 -21.10
N PHE A 277 -10.14 13.92 -20.88
CA PHE A 277 -9.58 12.82 -20.10
C PHE A 277 -10.08 12.79 -18.65
N ASN A 278 -10.41 13.93 -18.05
CA ASN A 278 -10.97 13.99 -16.70
C ASN A 278 -12.42 13.50 -16.64
N LEU A 279 -13.18 13.59 -17.74
CA LEU A 279 -14.58 13.19 -17.82
C LEU A 279 -14.75 11.72 -18.24
N VAL A 280 -13.78 11.16 -18.96
CA VAL A 280 -13.85 9.78 -19.47
C VAL A 280 -13.85 8.77 -18.31
N HIS A 281 -14.78 7.81 -18.35
CA HIS A 281 -14.73 6.65 -17.48
C HIS A 281 -13.73 5.64 -18.05
N ILE A 282 -12.81 5.15 -17.21
CA ILE A 282 -11.81 4.16 -17.62
C ILE A 282 -12.13 2.86 -16.89
N GLU A 283 -12.46 1.82 -17.63
CA GLU A 283 -12.70 0.49 -17.08
C GLU A 283 -11.40 -0.10 -16.52
N GLN A 284 -11.46 -0.68 -15.34
CA GLN A 284 -10.30 -1.28 -14.68
C GLN A 284 -10.08 -2.71 -15.14
N LYS A 285 -11.17 -3.43 -15.40
CA LYS A 285 -11.16 -4.84 -15.77
C LYS A 285 -11.71 -5.01 -17.16
N LEU A 286 -11.09 -5.89 -17.93
CA LEU A 286 -11.60 -6.28 -19.25
C LEU A 286 -13.02 -6.88 -19.19
N SER A 287 -13.44 -7.42 -18.04
CA SER A 287 -14.82 -7.88 -17.84
C SER A 287 -15.87 -6.77 -17.81
N GLU A 288 -15.45 -5.52 -17.56
CA GLU A 288 -16.34 -4.35 -17.47
C GLU A 288 -16.49 -3.65 -18.83
N VAL A 289 -15.60 -3.94 -19.79
CA VAL A 289 -15.64 -3.38 -21.15
C VAL A 289 -16.75 -4.06 -21.94
N LEU A 290 -17.86 -3.34 -22.15
CA LEU A 290 -19.03 -3.86 -22.87
C LEU A 290 -18.89 -3.76 -24.39
N THR A 291 -18.11 -2.79 -24.90
CA THR A 291 -18.04 -2.42 -26.32
C THR A 291 -16.76 -2.87 -27.02
N PHE A 292 -16.09 -3.90 -26.50
CA PHE A 292 -14.77 -4.32 -26.99
C PHE A 292 -14.73 -4.66 -28.50
N GLU A 293 -15.83 -5.15 -29.09
CA GLU A 293 -15.91 -5.45 -30.53
C GLU A 293 -15.81 -4.17 -31.37
N LYS A 294 -16.55 -3.13 -31.00
CA LYS A 294 -16.53 -1.83 -31.69
C LYS A 294 -15.17 -1.16 -31.53
N ASP A 295 -14.64 -1.21 -30.31
CA ASP A 295 -13.35 -0.61 -30.00
C ASP A 295 -12.23 -1.29 -30.82
N TYR A 296 -12.30 -2.61 -31.01
CA TYR A 296 -11.38 -3.35 -31.87
C TYR A 296 -11.50 -2.98 -33.35
N GLU A 297 -12.72 -2.90 -33.89
CA GLU A 297 -12.97 -2.53 -35.30
C GLU A 297 -12.42 -1.13 -35.63
N LEU A 298 -12.65 -0.17 -34.72
CA LEU A 298 -12.17 1.21 -34.88
C LEU A 298 -10.64 1.28 -34.85
N VAL A 299 -9.96 0.48 -34.02
CA VAL A 299 -8.48 0.44 -33.96
C VAL A 299 -7.92 -0.14 -35.26
N GLN A 300 -8.54 -1.19 -35.79
CA GLN A 300 -8.15 -1.78 -37.07
C GLN A 300 -8.40 -0.83 -38.26
N ALA A 301 -9.42 0.03 -38.16
CA ALA A 301 -9.69 1.06 -39.16
C ALA A 301 -8.66 2.22 -39.15
N GLY A 302 -7.75 2.25 -38.16
CA GLY A 302 -6.72 3.27 -38.02
C GLY A 302 -7.22 4.60 -37.48
N GLU A 303 -8.43 4.64 -36.91
CA GLU A 303 -8.90 5.82 -36.17
C GLU A 303 -8.18 5.89 -34.82
N GLN A 304 -7.68 7.07 -34.45
CA GLN A 304 -7.12 7.30 -33.11
C GLN A 304 -8.24 7.16 -32.07
N LEU A 305 -8.34 5.99 -31.41
CA LEU A 305 -9.30 5.83 -30.33
C LEU A 305 -8.80 6.48 -29.03
N ASP A 306 -9.72 7.19 -28.39
CA ASP A 306 -9.69 7.56 -26.98
C ASP A 306 -10.01 6.34 -26.07
N VAL A 307 -9.34 5.22 -26.33
CA VAL A 307 -9.48 3.99 -25.52
C VAL A 307 -8.32 3.91 -24.53
N PHE A 308 -8.64 4.11 -23.25
CA PHE A 308 -7.64 4.26 -22.18
C PHE A 308 -7.40 2.99 -21.35
N TYR A 309 -8.32 2.01 -21.41
CA TYR A 309 -8.19 0.76 -20.67
C TYR A 309 -7.00 -0.14 -21.10
N PRO A 310 -6.40 -0.06 -22.32
CA PRO A 310 -5.26 -0.89 -22.70
C PRO A 310 -4.02 -0.63 -21.84
N VAL A 311 -3.75 0.64 -21.53
CA VAL A 311 -2.60 1.01 -20.68
C VAL A 311 -2.76 0.47 -19.26
N VAL A 312 -3.97 0.57 -18.71
CA VAL A 312 -4.28 0.07 -17.36
C VAL A 312 -4.21 -1.45 -17.29
N THR A 313 -4.66 -2.13 -18.34
CA THR A 313 -4.74 -3.60 -18.40
C THR A 313 -3.44 -4.24 -18.92
N GLY A 314 -2.48 -3.44 -19.38
CA GLY A 314 -1.23 -3.92 -19.97
C GLY A 314 -1.41 -4.54 -21.37
N MET A 315 -2.46 -4.16 -22.10
CA MET A 315 -2.66 -4.57 -23.49
C MET A 315 -1.83 -3.72 -24.45
N LYS A 316 -1.54 -4.28 -25.63
CA LYS A 316 -0.97 -3.56 -26.76
C LYS A 316 -1.98 -2.50 -27.23
N ASP A 317 -1.45 -1.43 -27.81
CA ASP A 317 -2.28 -0.33 -28.31
C ASP A 317 -3.15 -0.81 -29.50
N ASP A 318 -2.69 -1.85 -30.21
CA ASP A 318 -3.44 -2.53 -31.28
C ASP A 318 -4.56 -3.48 -30.78
N LEU A 319 -4.76 -3.59 -29.47
CA LEU A 319 -5.71 -4.52 -28.81
C LEU A 319 -5.50 -6.01 -29.11
N THR A 320 -4.43 -6.38 -29.81
CA THR A 320 -4.16 -7.76 -30.25
C THR A 320 -3.69 -8.70 -29.13
N GLY A 321 -3.44 -8.20 -27.92
CA GLY A 321 -3.01 -9.00 -26.77
C GLY A 321 -2.23 -8.22 -25.72
N ALA A 322 -1.57 -8.92 -24.79
CA ALA A 322 -0.74 -8.31 -23.75
C ALA A 322 0.55 -7.69 -24.33
N LYS A 323 0.99 -6.56 -23.77
CA LYS A 323 2.34 -6.01 -24.02
C LYS A 323 3.36 -7.00 -23.45
N VAL A 324 4.06 -7.68 -24.34
CA VAL A 324 5.21 -8.51 -23.96
C VAL A 324 6.36 -7.55 -23.70
N SER A 325 6.83 -7.46 -22.45
CA SER A 325 8.14 -6.87 -22.20
C SER A 325 9.19 -7.81 -22.77
N GLU A 326 10.04 -7.31 -23.67
CA GLU A 326 11.01 -8.09 -24.45
C GLU A 326 12.09 -8.83 -23.62
N ASN A 327 12.01 -8.81 -22.29
CA ASN A 327 12.95 -9.53 -21.41
C ASN A 327 12.27 -10.46 -20.39
N SER A 328 11.08 -10.99 -20.72
CA SER A 328 10.44 -12.08 -19.96
C SER A 328 10.79 -13.49 -20.47
N SER A 329 11.84 -13.63 -21.28
CA SER A 329 12.25 -14.90 -21.90
C SER A 329 13.42 -15.62 -21.22
N SER A 330 13.75 -15.32 -19.96
CA SER A 330 14.83 -16.05 -19.26
C SER A 330 14.56 -16.42 -17.81
N ASP A 331 13.31 -16.64 -17.41
CA ASP A 331 13.00 -17.57 -16.31
C ASP A 331 11.49 -17.82 -16.26
N LEU A 332 11.13 -19.10 -16.11
CA LEU A 332 9.79 -19.71 -16.19
C LEU A 332 9.43 -20.35 -17.54
N SER A 333 10.29 -21.26 -18.01
CA SER A 333 9.79 -22.46 -18.69
C SER A 333 9.16 -23.41 -17.67
N ASP A 334 7.91 -23.15 -17.27
CA ASP A 334 7.05 -24.20 -16.73
C ASP A 334 6.57 -25.05 -17.92
N GLU A 335 7.48 -25.90 -18.38
CA GLU A 335 7.20 -26.96 -19.33
C GLU A 335 6.22 -27.95 -18.68
N TRP A 336 4.95 -27.89 -19.09
CA TRP A 336 4.01 -29.00 -18.96
C TRP A 336 4.47 -30.14 -19.88
N VAL A 337 5.49 -30.88 -19.46
CA VAL A 337 5.94 -32.10 -20.14
C VAL A 337 5.26 -33.30 -19.50
N VAL A 338 4.29 -33.84 -20.24
CA VAL A 338 3.72 -35.16 -20.07
C VAL A 338 4.69 -36.17 -20.70
N VAL A 339 5.51 -36.86 -19.90
CA VAL A 339 6.23 -38.08 -20.30
C VAL A 339 6.36 -38.93 -19.02
N GLY A 340 5.85 -40.16 -18.94
CA GLY A 340 6.15 -41.26 -19.84
C GLY A 340 7.34 -42.01 -19.25
N ARG A 341 7.10 -43.24 -18.80
CA ARG A 341 8.00 -44.10 -18.04
C ARG A 341 9.14 -44.60 -18.93
N GLU A 342 10.39 -44.62 -18.45
CA GLU A 342 11.34 -45.73 -18.61
C GLU A 342 12.63 -45.58 -17.79
N GLU A 343 13.26 -46.72 -17.52
CA GLU A 343 14.21 -47.06 -16.44
C GLU A 343 15.69 -46.85 -16.79
N ALA A 344 16.53 -46.61 -15.76
CA ALA A 344 17.88 -47.20 -15.51
C ALA A 344 18.63 -46.32 -14.48
N ALA A 345 18.78 -46.70 -13.21
CA ALA A 345 19.77 -47.62 -12.61
C ALA A 345 21.11 -46.95 -12.16
N ALA A 346 21.47 -47.25 -10.90
CA ALA A 346 22.77 -47.05 -10.20
C ALA A 346 23.13 -45.60 -9.76
N SER A 347 23.77 -45.33 -8.61
CA SER A 347 24.22 -46.11 -7.46
C SER A 347 24.65 -45.14 -6.34
N LYS A 348 24.28 -45.47 -5.10
CA LYS A 348 24.90 -45.20 -3.79
C LYS A 348 26.10 -44.21 -3.70
N LYS A 349 26.03 -43.28 -2.74
CA LYS A 349 26.89 -43.29 -1.53
C LYS A 349 26.38 -42.33 -0.46
N ALA A 350 26.56 -42.77 0.79
CA ALA A 350 26.14 -42.12 2.03
C ALA A 350 27.34 -41.48 2.76
N SER A 351 27.08 -40.38 3.47
CA SER A 351 27.87 -39.88 4.62
C SER A 351 26.99 -38.89 5.39
N SER A 352 26.36 -39.33 6.48
CA SER A 352 26.73 -39.05 7.89
C SER A 352 26.92 -37.57 8.24
N ALA A 353 25.92 -36.97 8.91
CA ALA A 353 26.16 -35.94 9.93
C ALA A 353 24.95 -35.87 10.89
N THR A 354 25.28 -35.88 12.17
CA THR A 354 24.45 -36.01 13.37
C THR A 354 23.71 -34.73 13.76
N GLU A 355 22.46 -34.92 14.16
CA GLU A 355 21.61 -34.23 15.14
C GLU A 355 21.85 -32.74 15.50
N SER A 356 20.84 -31.91 15.23
CA SER A 356 20.39 -30.87 16.16
C SER A 356 18.86 -30.70 16.07
N PHE A 357 18.17 -30.94 17.20
CA PHE A 357 16.71 -30.90 17.32
C PHE A 357 16.18 -29.46 17.41
N GLY A 358 15.61 -28.95 16.33
CA GLY A 358 14.75 -27.77 16.31
C GLY A 358 13.36 -28.13 15.76
N LYS A 359 12.29 -27.86 16.52
CA LYS A 359 10.89 -28.12 16.12
C LYS A 359 10.50 -27.25 14.92
N GLY A 360 10.77 -27.75 13.72
CA GLY A 360 10.23 -27.25 12.46
C GLY A 360 8.79 -27.71 12.21
N PRO A 361 8.10 -27.13 11.21
CA PRO A 361 6.72 -27.45 10.90
C PRO A 361 6.63 -28.94 10.56
N SER A 362 5.65 -29.63 11.13
CA SER A 362 5.43 -31.05 10.83
C SER A 362 5.02 -31.20 9.37
N VAL A 363 6.01 -31.32 8.48
CA VAL A 363 5.82 -31.77 7.11
C VAL A 363 5.20 -33.16 7.24
N SER A 364 3.91 -33.25 6.95
CA SER A 364 3.21 -34.52 6.97
C SER A 364 3.86 -35.43 5.93
N LEU A 365 4.58 -36.46 6.38
CA LEU A 365 5.14 -37.57 5.59
C LEU A 365 4.05 -38.43 4.91
N ASN A 366 2.90 -37.84 4.59
CA ASN A 366 1.72 -38.51 4.07
C ASN A 366 1.29 -37.91 2.72
N LEU A 367 2.24 -37.48 1.88
CA LEU A 367 1.93 -37.18 0.48
C LEU A 367 1.50 -38.47 -0.22
N ARG A 368 0.39 -38.41 -0.96
CA ARG A 368 -0.03 -39.52 -1.83
C ARG A 368 0.82 -39.45 -3.10
N GLN A 369 1.64 -40.46 -3.36
CA GLN A 369 2.28 -40.58 -4.67
C GLN A 369 1.22 -41.00 -5.69
N ARG A 370 1.25 -40.37 -6.88
CA ARG A 370 0.21 -40.50 -7.92
C ARG A 370 0.07 -41.94 -8.44
N ASP A 371 1.15 -42.73 -8.34
CA ASP A 371 1.23 -44.13 -8.79
C ASP A 371 1.67 -45.09 -7.66
N GLU A 372 1.02 -45.05 -6.49
CA GLU A 372 1.33 -45.98 -5.39
C GLU A 372 0.84 -47.42 -5.68
N SER A 373 1.73 -48.41 -5.55
CA SER A 373 1.36 -49.82 -5.68
C SER A 373 0.36 -50.25 -4.57
N PRO A 374 -0.47 -51.29 -4.80
CA PRO A 374 -1.49 -51.70 -3.83
C PRO A 374 -0.93 -52.03 -2.43
N ASN A 375 0.30 -52.52 -2.36
CA ASN A 375 0.97 -52.89 -1.11
C ASN A 375 1.52 -51.67 -0.35
N THR A 376 2.12 -50.70 -1.06
CA THR A 376 2.61 -49.46 -0.42
C THR A 376 1.44 -48.60 0.10
N LYS A 377 0.32 -48.57 -0.64
CA LYS A 377 -0.95 -47.96 -0.20
C LYS A 377 -1.49 -48.56 1.09
N LYS A 378 -1.47 -49.89 1.23
CA LYS A 378 -1.89 -50.60 2.45
C LYS A 378 -0.99 -50.25 3.63
N ALA A 379 0.34 -50.25 3.43
CA ALA A 379 1.32 -49.89 4.45
C ALA A 379 1.12 -48.44 4.94
N ARG A 380 0.97 -47.47 4.03
CA ARG A 380 0.71 -46.06 4.37
C ARG A 380 -0.60 -45.89 5.14
N LYS A 381 -1.69 -46.53 4.70
CA LYS A 381 -2.97 -46.51 5.45
C LYS A 381 -2.80 -47.08 6.87
N LYS A 382 -1.99 -48.12 7.04
CA LYS A 382 -1.69 -48.72 8.36
C LYS A 382 -0.89 -47.74 9.24
N LEU A 383 0.12 -47.08 8.68
CA LEU A 383 0.91 -46.05 9.37
C LEU A 383 0.06 -44.85 9.80
N VAL A 384 -0.76 -44.29 8.90
CA VAL A 384 -1.67 -43.17 9.23
C VAL A 384 -2.66 -43.56 10.32
N LYS A 385 -3.21 -44.78 10.27
CA LYS A 385 -4.11 -45.29 11.32
C LYS A 385 -3.38 -45.42 12.65
N PHE A 386 -2.13 -45.89 12.65
CA PHE A 386 -1.31 -46.01 13.86
C PHE A 386 -0.99 -44.64 14.47
N GLU A 387 -0.55 -43.66 13.67
CA GLU A 387 -0.32 -42.29 14.12
C GLU A 387 -1.59 -41.65 14.69
N GLN A 388 -2.72 -41.80 14.00
CA GLN A 388 -4.01 -41.29 14.50
C GLN A 388 -4.42 -41.98 15.81
N ARG A 389 -4.09 -43.27 15.99
CA ARG A 389 -4.34 -44.00 17.24
C ARG A 389 -3.50 -43.43 18.38
N GLN A 390 -2.21 -43.20 18.16
CA GLN A 390 -1.34 -42.56 19.15
C GLN A 390 -1.80 -41.13 19.48
N LYS A 391 -2.14 -40.31 18.47
CA LYS A 391 -2.68 -38.95 18.68
C LYS A 391 -4.01 -38.95 19.47
N ARG A 392 -4.83 -40.01 19.33
CA ARG A 392 -6.07 -40.16 20.10
C ARG A 392 -5.83 -40.53 21.57
N GLN A 393 -4.73 -41.23 21.90
CA GLN A 393 -4.39 -41.57 23.28
C GLN A 393 -4.06 -40.33 24.12
N VAL A 394 -3.38 -39.34 23.54
CA VAL A 394 -2.98 -38.08 24.21
C VAL A 394 -4.05 -36.97 24.06
N LYS A 395 -5.18 -37.26 23.41
CA LYS A 395 -6.21 -36.24 23.12
C LYS A 395 -6.92 -35.78 24.40
N LEU A 396 -7.15 -34.47 24.50
CA LEU A 396 -8.02 -33.87 25.52
C LEU A 396 -9.39 -34.55 25.58
N ARG A 397 -9.78 -35.01 26.78
CA ARG A 397 -11.08 -35.64 27.03
C ARG A 397 -12.23 -34.73 26.60
N LYS A 398 -13.27 -35.33 26.00
CA LYS A 398 -14.40 -34.61 25.39
C LYS A 398 -15.10 -33.67 26.39
N TYR A 399 -15.27 -34.09 27.65
CA TYR A 399 -15.92 -33.26 28.67
C TYR A 399 -15.08 -32.03 29.04
N CYS A 400 -13.75 -32.13 29.11
CA CYS A 400 -12.87 -30.97 29.33
C CYS A 400 -13.00 -29.95 28.20
N LYS A 401 -13.06 -30.43 26.95
CA LYS A 401 -13.28 -29.56 25.78
C LYS A 401 -14.64 -28.86 25.82
N LYS A 402 -15.71 -29.60 26.15
CA LYS A 402 -17.06 -29.04 26.29
C LYS A 402 -17.13 -28.02 27.44
N ARG A 403 -16.57 -28.33 28.60
CA ARG A 403 -16.52 -27.41 29.76
C ARG A 403 -15.75 -26.12 29.44
N LYS A 404 -14.62 -26.22 28.73
CA LYS A 404 -13.88 -25.02 28.28
C LYS A 404 -14.72 -24.17 27.31
N GLN A 405 -15.47 -24.81 26.40
CA GLN A 405 -16.36 -24.10 25.48
C GLN A 405 -17.53 -23.42 26.19
N THR A 406 -18.16 -24.08 27.17
CA THR A 406 -19.25 -23.48 27.95
C THR A 406 -18.75 -22.31 28.80
N LEU A 407 -17.62 -22.47 29.50
CA LEU A 407 -16.99 -21.39 30.25
C LEU A 407 -16.60 -20.20 29.36
N SER A 408 -16.04 -20.46 28.17
CA SER A 408 -15.71 -19.40 27.21
C SER A 408 -16.95 -18.67 26.69
N LYS A 409 -18.07 -19.38 26.46
CA LYS A 409 -19.35 -18.76 26.07
C LYS A 409 -19.94 -17.89 27.18
N LEU A 410 -19.84 -18.33 28.44
CA LEU A 410 -20.28 -17.54 29.60
C LEU A 410 -19.42 -16.29 29.78
N ALA A 411 -18.10 -16.40 29.61
CA ALA A 411 -17.18 -15.27 29.72
C ALA A 411 -17.35 -14.20 28.61
N LYS A 412 -17.92 -14.57 27.45
CA LYS A 412 -18.24 -13.62 26.36
C LYS A 412 -19.60 -12.93 26.52
N ARG A 413 -20.43 -13.40 27.46
CA ARG A 413 -21.76 -12.83 27.75
C ARG A 413 -21.74 -11.82 28.90
N LYS A 414 -20.71 -11.88 29.75
CA LYS A 414 -20.32 -10.79 30.65
C LYS A 414 -19.49 -9.79 29.86
#